data_AF-A0A6H1NIY2-F1
#
_entry.id   AF-A0A6H1NIY2-F1
#
_cell.length_a   1.000
_cell.length_b   1.000
_cell.length_c   1.000
_cell.angle_alpha   90.00
_cell.angle_beta   90.00
_cell.angle_gamma   90.00
#
_symmetry.space_group_name_H-M   'P 1'
#
loop_
_entity.id
_entity.type
_entity.pdbx_description
1 polymer ?
#
loop_
_entity_poly.entity_id
_entity_poly.type
_entity_poly.pdbx_seq_one_letter_code
_entity_poly.pdbx_strand_id
1 'polypeptide(L)'
;MADFVREGRLFRVVSFAASHRQLLLRSDATAVDGTDTRVEVYFGHVELMLLKPIYQKGIHVRPASEAEFAVLKERHDLATGDAGFTWMIEPDGDSFVVSAEPSWREADRKFEDPSLFDFAQPWPPDFPVEYGSVG
;
A
#
# COMPACT_ATOMS: atom_id res chain seq x y z
N MET A 1 6.57 -11.56 8.81
CA MET A 1 7.30 -10.30 8.54
C MET A 1 6.71 -9.29 9.52
N ALA A 2 6.64 -7.99 9.23
CA ALA A 2 5.94 -7.06 10.11
C ALA A 2 4.90 -6.25 9.32
N ASP A 3 3.84 -5.86 10.01
CA ASP A 3 2.89 -4.86 9.55
C ASP A 3 3.61 -3.58 9.12
N PHE A 4 3.07 -2.90 8.11
CA PHE A 4 3.52 -1.58 7.72
C PHE A 4 2.56 -0.52 8.27
N VAL A 5 3.04 0.26 9.23
CA VAL A 5 2.27 1.34 9.85
C VAL A 5 2.93 2.68 9.54
N ARG A 6 2.13 3.60 8.98
CA ARG A 6 2.51 5.00 8.78
C ARG A 6 1.31 5.88 9.08
N GLU A 7 1.30 6.45 10.29
CA GLU A 7 0.26 7.34 10.80
C GLU A 7 0.66 8.81 10.68
N GLY A 8 -0.30 9.71 10.90
CA GLY A 8 -0.04 11.15 10.95
C GLY A 8 0.28 11.79 9.61
N ARG A 9 0.08 11.05 8.51
CA ARG A 9 0.34 11.53 7.15
C ARG A 9 -0.72 11.08 6.17
N LEU A 10 -1.02 11.92 5.19
CA LEU A 10 -2.04 11.63 4.20
C LEU A 10 -1.53 10.64 3.14
N PHE A 11 -2.28 9.56 2.88
CA PHE A 11 -2.07 8.68 1.73
C PHE A 11 -3.17 8.84 0.69
N ARG A 12 -2.82 8.64 -0.59
CA ARG A 12 -3.74 8.63 -1.74
C ARG A 12 -3.46 7.44 -2.63
N VAL A 13 -4.51 6.97 -3.30
CA VAL A 13 -4.34 6.14 -4.50
C VAL A 13 -3.81 7.05 -5.62
N VAL A 14 -2.60 6.80 -6.09
CA VAL A 14 -1.97 7.61 -7.16
C VAL A 14 -1.88 6.89 -8.49
N SER A 15 -1.95 5.56 -8.50
CA SER A 15 -1.99 4.77 -9.73
C SER A 15 -2.71 3.45 -9.51
N PHE A 16 -3.54 3.06 -10.47
CA PHE A 16 -4.03 1.71 -10.64
C PHE A 16 -3.97 1.33 -12.12
N ALA A 17 -3.17 0.33 -12.46
CA ALA A 17 -3.01 -0.17 -13.81
C ALA A 17 -3.68 -1.54 -13.95
N ALA A 18 -4.94 -1.57 -14.40
CA ALA A 18 -5.73 -2.80 -14.50
C ALA A 18 -5.08 -3.88 -15.38
N SER A 19 -4.46 -3.49 -16.51
CA SER A 19 -3.78 -4.43 -17.41
C SER A 19 -2.55 -5.08 -16.81
N HIS A 20 -1.89 -4.41 -15.87
CA HIS A 20 -0.71 -4.92 -15.17
C HIS A 20 -1.04 -5.43 -13.77
N ARG A 21 -2.29 -5.24 -13.30
CA ARG A 21 -2.77 -5.58 -11.96
C ARG A 21 -1.89 -4.98 -10.86
N GLN A 22 -1.62 -3.68 -10.98
CA GLN A 22 -0.74 -2.95 -10.06
C GLN A 22 -1.49 -1.79 -9.42
N LEU A 23 -1.28 -1.60 -8.12
CA LEU A 23 -1.80 -0.49 -7.33
C LEU A 23 -0.64 0.20 -6.61
N LEU A 24 -0.67 1.53 -6.57
CA LEU A 24 0.29 2.35 -5.84
C LEU A 24 -0.45 3.33 -4.91
N LEU A 25 -0.17 3.22 -3.62
CA LEU A 25 -0.50 4.23 -2.62
C LEU A 25 0.72 5.11 -2.39
N ARG A 26 0.51 6.41 -2.21
CA ARG A 26 1.58 7.37 -1.96
C ARG A 26 1.19 8.37 -0.89
N SER A 27 2.16 8.71 -0.04
CA SER A 27 2.15 9.86 0.83
C SER A 27 3.37 10.71 0.51
N ASP A 28 3.17 11.97 0.13
CA ASP A 28 4.26 12.92 -0.09
C ASP A 28 4.69 13.59 1.23
N ALA A 29 5.89 14.16 1.22
CA ALA A 29 6.32 15.09 2.24
C ALA A 29 5.42 16.33 2.20
N THR A 30 4.76 16.67 3.30
CA THR A 30 3.96 17.90 3.39
C THR A 30 4.25 18.64 4.68
N ALA A 31 4.28 19.98 4.58
CA ALA A 31 4.45 20.84 5.74
C ALA A 31 3.27 20.72 6.74
N VAL A 32 2.08 20.34 6.26
CA VAL A 32 0.89 20.14 7.11
C VAL A 32 1.03 18.91 8.00
N ASP A 33 1.56 17.83 7.44
CA ASP A 33 1.75 16.56 8.16
C ASP A 33 3.11 16.51 8.89
N GLY A 34 3.96 17.54 8.74
CA GLY A 34 5.28 17.61 9.35
C GLY A 34 6.25 16.54 8.83
N THR A 35 6.02 16.03 7.61
CA THR A 35 6.82 14.97 6.99
C THR A 35 7.84 15.53 5.99
N ASP A 36 9.00 14.90 5.92
CA ASP A 36 10.13 15.24 5.04
C ASP A 36 10.39 14.20 3.94
N THR A 37 9.89 12.98 4.10
CA THR A 37 10.01 11.88 3.13
C THR A 37 8.74 11.67 2.32
N ARG A 38 8.89 11.08 1.13
CA ARG A 38 7.83 10.39 0.42
C ARG A 38 7.80 8.92 0.84
N VAL A 39 6.60 8.38 1.02
CA VAL A 39 6.33 6.95 1.19
C VAL A 39 5.48 6.45 0.03
N GLU A 40 5.85 5.31 -0.52
CA GLU A 40 5.05 4.57 -1.51
C GLU A 40 4.83 3.13 -1.06
N VAL A 41 3.61 2.63 -1.28
CA VAL A 41 3.24 1.23 -1.05
C VAL A 41 2.69 0.65 -2.34
N TYR A 42 3.35 -0.40 -2.81
CA TYR A 42 3.06 -1.08 -4.06
C TYR A 42 2.41 -2.43 -3.81
N PHE A 43 1.33 -2.70 -4.53
CA PHE A 43 0.64 -3.98 -4.55
C PHE A 43 0.70 -4.52 -5.99
N GLY A 44 1.33 -5.67 -6.16
CA GLY A 44 1.38 -6.38 -7.44
C GLY A 44 0.35 -7.49 -7.49
N HIS A 45 -0.07 -7.89 -8.69
CA HIS A 45 -1.04 -8.99 -8.88
C HIS A 45 -2.39 -8.73 -8.19
N VAL A 46 -2.86 -7.48 -8.18
CA VAL A 46 -4.15 -7.10 -7.58
C VAL A 46 -5.31 -7.83 -8.29
N GLU A 47 -6.18 -8.49 -7.53
CA GLU A 47 -7.40 -9.17 -8.00
C GLU A 47 -8.66 -8.41 -7.64
N LEU A 48 -8.73 -8.00 -6.39
CA LEU A 48 -9.84 -7.25 -5.85
C LEU A 48 -9.30 -6.17 -4.91
N MET A 49 -9.98 -5.03 -4.89
CA MET A 49 -9.67 -3.97 -3.94
C MET A 49 -10.93 -3.20 -3.59
N LEU A 50 -11.05 -2.85 -2.31
CA LEU A 50 -11.98 -1.85 -1.81
C LEU A 50 -11.15 -0.79 -1.10
N LEU A 51 -11.13 0.43 -1.64
CA LEU A 51 -10.24 1.48 -1.17
C LEU A 51 -10.99 2.80 -1.00
N LYS A 52 -10.55 3.59 -0.03
CA LYS A 52 -10.81 5.02 0.00
C LYS A 52 -9.87 5.70 -0.99
N PRO A 53 -10.32 6.73 -1.72
CA PRO A 53 -9.41 7.51 -2.56
C PRO A 53 -8.29 8.18 -1.74
N ILE A 54 -8.57 8.50 -0.48
CA ILE A 54 -7.69 9.23 0.44
C ILE A 54 -7.79 8.64 1.85
N TYR A 55 -6.65 8.46 2.50
CA TYR A 55 -6.50 8.08 3.89
C TYR A 55 -5.84 9.23 4.67
N GLN A 56 -6.65 10.05 5.33
CA GLN A 56 -6.17 11.30 5.95
C GLN A 56 -5.25 11.10 7.15
N LYS A 57 -5.37 9.98 7.86
CA LYS A 57 -4.67 9.73 9.14
C LYS A 57 -3.51 8.76 8.99
N GLY A 58 -3.19 8.32 7.77
CA GLY A 58 -2.22 7.27 7.52
C GLY A 58 -2.86 5.94 7.13
N ILE A 59 -2.03 4.92 7.04
CA ILE A 59 -2.41 3.55 6.69
C ILE A 59 -1.73 2.55 7.64
N HIS A 60 -2.38 1.40 7.77
CA HIS A 60 -1.87 0.21 8.45
C HIS A 60 -2.07 -0.95 7.49
N VAL A 61 -1.01 -1.29 6.77
CA VAL A 61 -1.01 -2.42 5.84
C VAL A 61 -0.58 -3.67 6.59
N ARG A 62 -1.47 -4.67 6.63
CA ARG A 62 -1.24 -5.94 7.33
C ARG A 62 -2.06 -7.08 6.71
N PRO A 63 -1.69 -8.34 6.95
CA PRO A 63 -2.58 -9.46 6.63
C PRO A 63 -3.94 -9.29 7.30
N ALA A 64 -5.00 -9.69 6.60
CA ALA A 64 -6.31 -9.85 7.21
C ALA A 64 -6.27 -10.98 8.24
N SER A 65 -6.86 -10.76 9.41
CA SER A 65 -7.10 -11.84 10.36
C SER A 65 -8.13 -12.82 9.81
N GLU A 66 -8.19 -14.03 10.36
CA GLU A 66 -9.17 -15.04 9.94
C GLU A 66 -10.62 -14.53 10.04
N ALA A 67 -10.93 -13.76 11.08
CA ALA A 67 -12.26 -13.18 11.30
C ALA A 67 -12.59 -12.10 10.26
N GLU A 68 -11.66 -11.20 9.96
CA GLU A 68 -11.85 -10.18 8.92
C GLU A 68 -11.98 -10.82 7.55
N PHE A 69 -11.12 -11.79 7.23
CA PHE A 69 -11.19 -12.50 5.96
C PHE A 69 -12.52 -13.24 5.81
N ALA A 70 -13.05 -13.88 6.85
CA ALA A 70 -14.36 -14.54 6.80
C ALA A 70 -15.48 -13.57 6.42
N VAL A 71 -15.47 -12.35 6.98
CA VAL A 71 -16.44 -11.29 6.64
C VAL A 71 -16.27 -10.82 5.20
N LEU A 72 -15.03 -10.58 4.76
CA LEU A 72 -14.74 -10.14 3.39
C LEU A 72 -15.11 -11.22 2.37
N LYS A 73 -14.84 -12.48 2.70
CA LYS A 73 -15.17 -13.64 1.88
C LYS A 73 -16.67 -13.73 1.63
N GLU A 74 -17.49 -13.66 2.68
CA GLU A 74 -18.94 -13.70 2.54
C GLU A 74 -19.48 -12.49 1.77
N ARG A 75 -18.94 -11.29 2.04
CA ARG A 75 -19.42 -10.05 1.44
C ARG A 75 -19.02 -9.86 -0.03
N HIS A 76 -17.87 -10.38 -0.42
CA HIS A 76 -17.23 -10.13 -1.72
C HIS A 76 -16.98 -11.39 -2.55
N ASP A 77 -17.49 -12.56 -2.10
CA ASP A 77 -17.37 -13.85 -2.79
C ASP A 77 -15.90 -14.27 -3.05
N LEU A 78 -15.02 -14.05 -2.06
CA LEU A 78 -13.60 -14.40 -2.16
C LEU A 78 -13.39 -15.92 -2.14
N ALA A 79 -12.34 -16.38 -2.83
CA ALA A 79 -11.94 -17.78 -2.75
C ALA A 79 -11.24 -18.02 -1.41
N THR A 80 -11.39 -19.22 -0.82
CA THR A 80 -10.68 -19.57 0.43
C THR A 80 -9.16 -19.45 0.31
N GLY A 81 -8.62 -19.62 -0.91
CA GLY A 81 -7.19 -19.44 -1.20
C GLY A 81 -6.70 -18.00 -1.04
N ASP A 82 -7.59 -17.01 -1.03
CA ASP A 82 -7.24 -15.59 -0.98
C ASP A 82 -6.88 -15.11 0.42
N ALA A 83 -7.10 -15.94 1.45
CA ALA A 83 -6.83 -15.59 2.85
C ALA A 83 -5.39 -15.12 3.07
N GLY A 84 -4.42 -15.82 2.49
CA GLY A 84 -2.99 -15.47 2.58
C GLY A 84 -2.57 -14.29 1.69
N PHE A 85 -3.48 -13.76 0.89
CA PHE A 85 -3.24 -12.68 -0.08
C PHE A 85 -4.13 -11.46 0.17
N THR A 86 -4.88 -11.45 1.28
CA THR A 86 -5.78 -10.35 1.63
C THR A 86 -5.11 -9.43 2.63
N TRP A 87 -4.97 -8.16 2.26
CA TRP A 87 -4.27 -7.13 3.02
C TRP A 87 -5.26 -6.04 3.43
N MET A 88 -5.36 -5.79 4.74
CA MET A 88 -6.09 -4.64 5.28
C MET A 88 -5.23 -3.39 5.11
N ILE A 89 -5.84 -2.23 4.85
CA ILE A 89 -5.12 -0.95 4.63
C ILE A 89 -5.28 0.03 5.79
N GLU A 90 -6.31 -0.17 6.63
CA GLU A 90 -6.59 0.66 7.80
C GLU A 90 -6.87 -0.23 9.02
N PRO A 91 -6.59 0.24 10.24
CA PRO A 91 -6.72 -0.59 11.44
C PRO A 91 -8.18 -0.98 11.73
N ASP A 92 -9.13 -0.06 11.56
CA ASP A 92 -10.53 -0.19 11.98
C ASP A 92 -11.55 -0.01 10.84
N GLY A 93 -11.20 -0.40 9.61
CA GLY A 93 -12.11 -0.20 8.48
C GLY A 93 -12.00 -1.23 7.37
N ASP A 94 -12.91 -1.09 6.41
CA ASP A 94 -13.19 -2.13 5.41
C ASP A 94 -12.28 -2.04 4.17
N SER A 95 -11.26 -1.17 4.17
CA SER A 95 -10.35 -1.07 3.03
C SER A 95 -9.44 -2.29 2.97
N PHE A 96 -9.46 -3.00 1.83
CA PHE A 96 -8.62 -4.17 1.62
C PHE A 96 -8.14 -4.28 0.17
N VAL A 97 -7.09 -5.07 -0.02
CA VAL A 97 -6.55 -5.45 -1.33
C VAL A 97 -6.25 -6.94 -1.31
N VAL A 98 -6.73 -7.67 -2.32
CA VAL A 98 -6.29 -9.03 -2.62
C VAL A 98 -5.16 -8.94 -3.64
N SER A 99 -3.95 -9.30 -3.24
CA SER A 99 -2.74 -9.14 -4.05
C SER A 99 -1.60 -10.06 -3.60
N ALA A 100 -0.53 -10.11 -4.39
CA ALA A 100 0.75 -10.58 -3.89
C ALA A 100 1.25 -9.71 -2.71
N GLU A 101 2.32 -10.17 -2.06
CA GLU A 101 2.95 -9.49 -0.93
C GLU A 101 3.25 -8.01 -1.23
N PRO A 102 2.69 -7.06 -0.47
CA PRO A 102 2.94 -5.65 -0.67
C PRO A 102 4.38 -5.28 -0.32
N SER A 103 4.92 -4.32 -1.07
CA SER A 103 6.23 -3.73 -0.78
C SER A 103 6.09 -2.25 -0.51
N TRP A 104 6.95 -1.70 0.33
CA TRP A 104 6.99 -0.27 0.61
C TRP A 104 8.40 0.29 0.41
N ARG A 105 8.45 1.58 0.05
CA ARG A 105 9.68 2.35 -0.13
C ARG A 105 9.49 3.75 0.45
N GLU A 106 10.51 4.28 1.10
CA GLU A 106 10.51 5.61 1.71
C GLU A 106 11.84 6.32 1.44
N ALA A 107 11.78 7.57 0.98
CA ALA A 107 12.95 8.40 0.70
C ALA A 107 12.58 9.88 0.65
N ASP A 108 13.56 10.78 0.86
CA ASP A 108 13.42 12.21 0.57
C ASP A 108 13.26 12.40 -0.95
N ARG A 109 12.05 12.81 -1.38
CA ARG A 109 11.68 13.02 -2.79
C ARG A 109 10.73 14.20 -2.93
N LYS A 110 10.88 14.94 -4.02
CA LYS A 110 9.97 16.02 -4.43
C LYS A 110 8.74 15.46 -5.11
N PHE A 111 7.64 16.21 -5.08
CA PHE A 111 6.36 15.80 -5.69
C PHE A 111 6.47 15.31 -7.15
N GLU A 112 7.30 15.97 -7.97
CA GLU A 112 7.50 15.68 -9.40
C GLU A 112 8.49 14.54 -9.68
N ASP A 113 9.24 14.11 -8.67
CA ASP A 113 10.20 13.03 -8.84
C ASP A 113 9.49 11.72 -9.25
N PRO A 114 10.14 10.87 -10.07
CA PRO A 114 9.61 9.55 -10.41
C PRO A 114 9.21 8.73 -9.19
N SER A 115 8.29 7.79 -9.41
CA SER A 115 7.89 6.84 -8.39
C SER A 115 9.10 6.05 -7.89
N LEU A 116 9.12 5.73 -6.60
CA LEU A 116 10.09 4.82 -6.02
C LEU A 116 9.95 3.41 -6.60
N PHE A 117 8.81 3.07 -7.21
CA PHE A 117 8.53 1.83 -7.94
C PHE A 117 8.57 2.00 -9.47
N ASP A 118 9.32 2.97 -9.99
CA ASP A 118 9.63 3.02 -11.43
C ASP A 118 10.61 1.89 -11.80
N PHE A 119 10.06 0.77 -12.29
CA PHE A 119 10.83 -0.40 -12.70
C PHE A 119 11.70 -0.21 -13.94
N ALA A 120 11.61 0.94 -14.63
CA ALA A 120 12.54 1.30 -15.69
C ALA A 120 13.87 1.85 -15.15
N GLN A 121 13.91 2.26 -13.88
CA GLN A 121 15.12 2.76 -13.22
C GLN A 121 15.91 1.62 -12.56
N PRO A 122 17.24 1.73 -12.47
CA PRO A 122 18.05 0.79 -11.70
C PRO A 122 17.63 0.70 -10.23
N TRP A 123 17.75 -0.50 -9.66
CA TRP A 123 17.57 -0.73 -8.24
C TRP A 123 18.82 -1.41 -7.66
N PRO A 124 19.38 -0.95 -6.53
CA PRO A 124 18.95 0.21 -5.74
C PRO A 124 19.27 1.58 -6.42
N PRO A 125 18.58 2.66 -6.02
CA PRO A 125 18.88 4.01 -6.50
C PRO A 125 20.20 4.55 -5.93
N ASP A 126 20.63 5.71 -6.43
CA ASP A 126 21.83 6.45 -6.00
C ASP A 126 21.59 7.39 -4.81
N PHE A 127 20.37 7.40 -4.26
CA PHE A 127 19.98 8.15 -3.07
C PHE A 127 19.57 7.20 -1.93
N PRO A 128 19.64 7.64 -0.65
CA PRO A 128 19.19 6.83 0.48
C PRO A 128 17.71 6.47 0.35
N VAL A 129 17.39 5.19 0.52
CA VAL A 129 16.02 4.67 0.49
C VAL A 129 15.84 3.60 1.55
N GLU A 130 14.77 3.72 2.33
CA GLU A 130 14.27 2.65 3.18
C GLU A 130 13.25 1.82 2.41
N TYR A 131 13.23 0.51 2.65
CA TYR A 131 12.32 -0.39 1.94
C TYR A 131 12.04 -1.65 2.75
N GLY A 132 10.93 -2.31 2.42
CA GLY A 132 10.58 -3.60 2.99
C GLY A 132 9.36 -4.21 2.32
N SER A 133 8.97 -5.37 2.82
CA SER A 133 7.73 -6.06 2.47
C SER A 133 6.84 -6.22 3.70
N VAL A 134 5.54 -6.41 3.47
CA VAL A 134 4.54 -6.60 4.52
C VAL A 134 4.22 -8.08 4.66
N GLY A 135 4.14 -8.62 5.88
CA GLY A 135 3.65 -9.99 6.11
C GLY A 135 3.90 -10.50 7.51
#